data_AF-A0A955B1I2-F1
#
_entry.id   AF-A0A955B1I2-F1
#
_cell.length_a   1.000
_cell.length_b   1.000
_cell.length_c   1.000
_cell.angle_alpha   90.00
_cell.angle_beta   90.00
_cell.angle_gamma   90.00
#
_symmetry.space_group_name_H-M   'P 1'
#
loop_
_entity.id
_entity.type
_entity.pdbx_description
1 polymer ?
#
loop_
_entity_poly.entity_id
_entity_poly.type
_entity_poly.pdbx_seq_one_letter_code
_entity_poly.pdbx_strand_id
1 'polypeptide(L)'
;DAQFWDGRAGSLEEQAVGPIANPIEMGNTHDVAVETVRNIEGYRLQFEKIFSDGVNIDNIGRAIATFERAIVTGPSPFDYYEPLANLEKAFAADLEDLDSFKEESPELYEKYIAAREASEANPMSESAKRGRELFFSQKAGCTACHVGPNLTDEKYHNLGVGMDAAEPDLGRFAVTNEEKDRGAFKTPTIRNVALTAPYMHDGSQKTLAEVVEWYAKGGHPNPTLSEAVRKLDLTDQDKADLVAFMEACTGEFPPMETGRLPE
;
A
#
# COMPACT_ATOMS: atom_id res chain seq x y z
N ASP A 1 -6.72 -11.36 -1.16
CA ASP A 1 -6.55 -10.31 -2.18
C ASP A 1 -5.63 -10.78 -3.28
N ALA A 2 -5.91 -10.36 -4.52
CA ALA A 2 -5.08 -10.69 -5.66
C ALA A 2 -3.75 -9.93 -5.61
N GLN A 3 -2.69 -10.54 -6.13
CA GLN A 3 -1.32 -10.04 -6.08
C GLN A 3 -0.82 -9.65 -7.47
N PHE A 4 0.34 -8.98 -7.50
CA PHE A 4 0.91 -8.29 -8.67
C PHE A 4 0.10 -7.08 -9.12
N TRP A 5 0.70 -6.29 -10.01
CA TRP A 5 0.09 -5.10 -10.61
C TRP A 5 -1.13 -5.40 -11.49
N ASP A 6 -1.21 -6.59 -12.09
CA ASP A 6 -2.30 -7.02 -12.98
C ASP A 6 -3.33 -7.95 -12.30
N GLY A 7 -3.05 -8.36 -11.06
CA GLY A 7 -3.93 -9.23 -10.30
C GLY A 7 -3.89 -10.70 -10.68
N ARG A 8 -2.85 -11.16 -11.39
CA ARG A 8 -2.83 -12.51 -11.96
C ARG A 8 -2.75 -13.65 -10.94
N ALA A 9 -2.29 -13.37 -9.71
CA ALA A 9 -2.25 -14.36 -8.64
C ALA A 9 -3.39 -14.10 -7.65
N GLY A 10 -4.20 -15.12 -7.36
CA GLY A 10 -5.37 -15.03 -6.50
C GLY A 10 -5.05 -15.02 -5.00
N SER A 11 -3.82 -15.39 -4.62
CA SER A 11 -3.37 -15.45 -3.23
C SER A 11 -1.89 -15.11 -3.08
N LEU A 12 -1.46 -14.87 -1.83
CA LEU A 12 -0.03 -14.72 -1.49
C LEU A 12 0.72 -16.03 -1.74
N GLU A 13 0.10 -17.19 -1.50
CA GLU A 13 0.72 -18.49 -1.76
C GLU A 13 1.06 -18.69 -3.24
N GLU A 14 0.12 -18.34 -4.13
CA GLU A 14 0.33 -18.40 -5.58
C GLU A 14 1.39 -17.40 -6.03
N GLN A 15 1.39 -16.20 -5.45
CA GLN A 15 2.39 -15.18 -5.74
C GLN A 15 3.79 -15.60 -5.28
N ALA A 16 3.94 -16.14 -4.07
CA ALA A 16 5.22 -16.44 -3.44
C ALA A 16 6.03 -17.50 -4.20
N VAL A 17 5.36 -18.44 -4.86
CA VAL A 17 6.02 -19.50 -5.64
C VAL A 17 6.29 -19.10 -7.09
N GLY A 18 5.63 -18.07 -7.60
CA GLY A 18 5.79 -17.58 -8.97
C GLY A 18 7.25 -17.20 -9.31
N PRO A 19 7.91 -16.32 -8.52
CA PRO A 19 9.27 -15.88 -8.77
C PRO A 19 10.31 -16.99 -8.82
N ILE A 20 10.09 -18.09 -8.10
CA ILE A 20 10.97 -19.26 -8.10
C ILE A 20 11.12 -19.82 -9.51
N ALA A 21 10.02 -19.90 -10.26
CA ALA A 21 9.99 -20.49 -11.61
C ALA A 21 10.25 -19.47 -12.74
N ASN A 22 10.24 -18.17 -12.44
CA ASN A 22 10.38 -17.14 -13.45
C ASN A 22 11.86 -17.00 -13.89
N PRO A 23 12.18 -17.15 -15.19
CA PRO A 23 13.55 -17.12 -15.71
C PRO A 23 14.26 -15.77 -15.59
N ILE A 24 13.51 -14.68 -15.41
CA ILE A 24 14.06 -13.32 -15.27
C ILE A 24 14.18 -12.92 -13.78
N GLU A 25 13.56 -13.68 -12.88
CA GLU A 25 13.65 -13.47 -11.42
C GLU A 25 14.64 -14.47 -10.80
N MET A 26 14.17 -15.61 -10.28
CA MET A 26 15.06 -16.60 -9.61
C MET A 26 15.58 -17.69 -10.55
N GLY A 27 14.95 -17.92 -11.69
CA GLY A 27 15.41 -18.86 -12.72
C GLY A 27 15.57 -20.31 -12.27
N ASN A 28 14.75 -20.78 -11.32
CA ASN A 28 14.77 -22.14 -10.81
C ASN A 28 13.56 -22.95 -11.30
N THR A 29 13.45 -24.22 -10.92
CA THR A 29 12.21 -25.00 -11.04
C THR A 29 11.65 -25.30 -9.66
N HIS A 30 10.34 -25.49 -9.57
CA HIS A 30 9.71 -25.87 -8.30
C HIS A 30 10.26 -27.21 -7.77
N ASP A 31 10.50 -28.19 -8.64
CA ASP A 31 11.06 -29.49 -8.25
C ASP A 31 12.45 -29.34 -7.62
N VAL A 32 13.34 -28.57 -8.25
CA VAL A 32 14.71 -28.33 -7.73
C VAL A 32 14.66 -27.52 -6.43
N ALA A 33 13.78 -26.53 -6.32
CA ALA A 33 13.60 -25.76 -5.08
C ALA A 33 13.13 -26.66 -3.93
N VAL A 34 12.15 -27.52 -4.18
CA VAL A 34 11.64 -28.51 -3.20
C VAL A 34 12.73 -29.49 -2.80
N GLU A 35 13.49 -30.03 -3.76
CA GLU A 35 14.60 -30.94 -3.48
C GLU A 35 15.70 -30.27 -2.65
N THR A 36 16.02 -29.01 -2.96
CA THR A 36 17.01 -28.21 -2.22
C THR A 36 16.59 -28.05 -0.75
N VAL A 37 15.36 -27.60 -0.50
CA VAL A 37 14.83 -27.42 0.86
C VAL A 37 14.75 -28.75 1.61
N ARG A 38 14.38 -29.84 0.93
CA ARG A 38 14.27 -31.18 1.52
C ARG A 38 15.63 -31.77 1.92
N ASN A 39 16.70 -31.44 1.20
CA ASN A 39 18.04 -31.95 1.46
C ASN A 39 18.78 -31.22 2.59
N ILE A 40 18.22 -30.12 3.11
CA ILE A 40 18.73 -29.41 4.30
C ILE A 40 18.02 -30.00 5.52
N GLU A 41 18.77 -30.63 6.43
CA GLU A 41 18.19 -31.40 7.54
C GLU A 41 17.31 -30.51 8.43
N GLY A 42 17.80 -29.32 8.79
CA GLY A 42 17.07 -28.36 9.61
C GLY A 42 15.74 -27.93 8.98
N TYR A 43 15.70 -27.67 7.67
CA TYR A 43 14.45 -27.33 6.99
C TYR A 43 13.49 -28.52 6.94
N ARG A 44 13.97 -29.70 6.55
CA ARG A 44 13.13 -30.90 6.47
C ARG A 44 12.43 -31.18 7.81
N LEU A 45 13.15 -31.11 8.93
CA LEU A 45 12.58 -31.30 10.27
C LEU A 45 11.55 -30.22 10.63
N GLN A 46 11.78 -28.96 10.26
CA GLN A 46 10.82 -27.87 10.51
C GLN A 46 9.53 -28.05 9.70
N PHE A 47 9.64 -28.42 8.42
CA PHE A 47 8.48 -28.68 7.57
C PHE A 47 7.67 -29.89 8.04
N GLU A 48 8.33 -31.01 8.36
CA GLU A 48 7.68 -32.22 8.89
C GLU A 48 6.96 -31.96 10.22
N LYS A 49 7.44 -30.99 11.02
CA LYS A 49 6.79 -30.59 12.27
C LYS A 49 5.49 -29.80 12.06
N ILE A 50 5.40 -29.02 10.98
CA ILE A 50 4.29 -28.09 10.73
C ILE A 50 3.26 -28.70 9.77
N PHE A 51 3.73 -29.42 8.75
CA PHE A 51 2.91 -29.94 7.66
C PHE A 51 2.99 -31.47 7.58
N SER A 52 1.85 -32.14 7.62
CA SER A 52 1.78 -33.61 7.61
C SER A 52 2.27 -34.25 6.31
N ASP A 53 2.31 -33.48 5.22
CA ASP A 53 2.79 -33.85 3.89
C ASP A 53 4.21 -33.31 3.58
N GLY A 54 4.90 -32.76 4.58
CA GLY A 54 6.32 -32.43 4.53
C GLY A 54 6.70 -31.32 3.54
N VAL A 55 7.91 -31.40 2.96
CA VAL A 55 8.39 -30.38 2.01
C VAL A 55 7.77 -30.60 0.63
N ASN A 56 6.95 -29.66 0.18
CA ASN A 56 6.42 -29.54 -1.19
C ASN A 56 6.23 -28.06 -1.55
N ILE A 57 5.94 -27.76 -2.83
CA ILE A 57 5.90 -26.37 -3.30
C ILE A 57 4.76 -25.58 -2.65
N ASP A 58 3.60 -26.20 -2.43
CA ASP A 58 2.47 -25.57 -1.76
C ASP A 58 2.82 -25.20 -0.31
N ASN A 59 3.55 -26.06 0.40
CA ASN A 59 4.03 -25.79 1.75
C ASN A 59 5.08 -24.69 1.80
N ILE A 60 5.98 -24.62 0.81
CA ILE A 60 6.92 -23.51 0.69
C ILE A 60 6.17 -22.20 0.48
N GLY A 61 5.20 -22.17 -0.44
CA GLY A 61 4.32 -21.03 -0.67
C GLY A 61 3.55 -20.62 0.59
N ARG A 62 2.94 -21.58 1.30
CA ARG A 62 2.24 -21.34 2.58
C ARG A 62 3.16 -20.76 3.66
N ALA A 63 4.39 -21.28 3.79
CA ALA A 63 5.34 -20.79 4.78
C ALA A 63 5.75 -19.33 4.50
N ILE A 64 6.10 -19.00 3.25
CA ILE A 64 6.46 -17.64 2.82
C ILE A 64 5.27 -16.70 3.00
N ALA A 65 4.09 -17.06 2.48
CA ALA A 65 2.88 -16.24 2.59
C ALA A 65 2.47 -16.01 4.05
N THR A 66 2.71 -16.98 4.95
CA THR A 66 2.44 -16.80 6.38
C THR A 66 3.41 -15.79 7.00
N PHE A 67 4.68 -15.82 6.62
CA PHE A 67 5.67 -14.84 7.04
C PHE A 67 5.32 -13.44 6.53
N GLU A 68 4.97 -13.29 5.26
CA GLU A 68 4.57 -12.00 4.66
C GLU A 68 3.35 -11.38 5.35
N ARG A 69 2.36 -12.20 5.74
CA ARG A 69 1.20 -11.73 6.53
C ARG A 69 1.57 -11.17 7.91
N ALA A 70 2.71 -11.55 8.46
CA ALA A 70 3.22 -11.01 9.72
C ALA A 70 3.97 -9.67 9.54
N ILE A 71 4.34 -9.31 8.30
CA ILE A 71 5.01 -8.04 8.00
C ILE A 71 3.95 -6.94 7.85
N VAL A 72 3.45 -6.47 8.99
CA VAL A 72 2.55 -5.32 9.08
C VAL A 72 3.31 -4.18 9.74
N THR A 73 3.37 -3.02 9.07
CA THR A 73 4.04 -1.86 9.65
C THR A 73 3.24 -1.28 10.81
N GLY A 74 3.95 -0.78 11.82
CA GLY A 74 3.36 -0.04 12.93
C GLY A 74 2.67 1.25 12.50
N PRO A 75 1.97 1.93 13.43
CA PRO A 75 1.26 3.17 13.15
C PRO A 75 2.21 4.24 12.60
N SER A 76 1.78 4.94 11.55
CA SER A 76 2.47 6.11 11.00
C SER A 76 2.03 7.41 11.70
N PRO A 77 2.72 8.55 11.49
CA PRO A 77 2.25 9.85 11.98
C PRO A 77 0.79 10.16 11.62
N PHE A 78 0.35 9.75 10.42
CA PHE A 78 -1.06 9.82 10.01
C PHE A 78 -1.99 9.00 10.92
N ASP A 79 -1.62 7.79 11.32
CA ASP A 79 -2.46 6.94 12.19
C ASP A 79 -2.64 7.53 13.60
N TYR A 80 -1.63 8.24 14.09
CA TYR A 80 -1.73 8.95 15.38
C TYR A 80 -2.56 10.23 15.28
N TYR A 81 -2.48 10.93 14.15
CA TYR A 81 -3.21 12.18 13.92
C TYR A 81 -4.69 11.98 13.59
N GLU A 82 -5.03 10.96 12.81
CA GLU A 82 -6.39 10.78 12.27
C GLU A 82 -7.49 10.64 13.35
N PRO A 83 -7.29 9.91 14.47
CA PRO A 83 -8.27 9.91 15.57
C PRO A 83 -8.47 11.28 16.19
N LEU A 84 -7.39 12.06 16.39
CA LEU A 84 -7.47 13.41 16.93
C LEU A 84 -8.26 14.33 15.99
N ALA A 85 -7.91 14.34 14.70
CA ALA A 85 -8.58 15.17 13.70
C ALA A 85 -10.09 14.86 13.61
N ASN A 86 -10.46 13.59 13.72
CA ASN A 86 -11.87 13.18 13.71
C ASN A 86 -12.62 13.64 14.97
N LEU A 87 -12.00 13.56 16.14
CA LEU A 87 -12.59 14.06 17.40
C LEU A 87 -12.73 15.58 17.39
N GLU A 88 -11.69 16.31 16.97
CA GLU A 88 -11.70 17.78 16.86
C GLU A 88 -12.81 18.25 15.92
N LYS A 89 -13.01 17.55 14.81
CA LYS A 89 -14.09 17.85 13.87
C LYS A 89 -15.48 17.53 14.44
N ALA A 90 -15.63 16.39 15.10
CA ALA A 90 -16.93 15.92 15.58
C ALA A 90 -17.43 16.68 16.82
N PHE A 91 -16.51 17.14 17.67
CA PHE A 91 -16.79 17.73 18.98
C PHE A 91 -16.21 19.15 19.12
N ALA A 92 -16.09 19.87 18.00
CA ALA A 92 -15.46 21.19 17.97
C ALA A 92 -16.05 22.18 19.00
N ALA A 93 -17.38 22.16 19.18
CA ALA A 93 -18.07 23.01 20.14
C ALA A 93 -17.78 22.60 21.60
N ASP A 94 -17.76 21.30 21.89
CA ASP A 94 -17.47 20.79 23.24
C ASP A 94 -16.02 21.10 23.65
N LEU A 95 -15.09 21.08 22.69
CA LEU A 95 -13.68 21.36 22.92
C LEU A 95 -13.36 22.84 23.21
N GLU A 96 -14.32 23.76 23.05
CA GLU A 96 -14.17 25.16 23.48
C GLU A 96 -14.14 25.30 25.01
N ASP A 97 -14.76 24.37 25.74
CA ASP A 97 -14.75 24.28 27.21
C ASP A 97 -14.44 22.85 27.67
N LEU A 98 -13.14 22.58 27.85
CA LEU A 98 -12.64 21.26 28.24
C LEU A 98 -13.12 20.80 29.61
N ASP A 99 -13.43 21.71 30.53
CA ASP A 99 -13.93 21.36 31.86
C ASP A 99 -15.37 20.84 31.73
N SER A 100 -16.22 21.56 30.98
CA SER A 100 -17.58 21.11 30.66
C SER A 100 -17.57 19.78 29.89
N PHE A 101 -16.70 19.65 28.87
CA PHE A 101 -16.60 18.42 28.08
C PHE A 101 -16.21 17.21 28.92
N LYS A 102 -15.31 17.40 29.89
CA LYS A 102 -14.89 16.35 30.83
C LYS A 102 -16.03 15.91 31.75
N GLU A 103 -16.84 16.85 32.24
CA GLU A 103 -17.98 16.57 33.11
C GLU A 103 -19.11 15.86 32.35
N GLU A 104 -19.43 16.34 31.14
CA GLU A 104 -20.55 15.83 30.35
C GLU A 104 -20.24 14.51 29.65
N SER A 105 -18.99 14.32 29.20
CA SER A 105 -18.56 13.18 28.40
C SER A 105 -17.16 12.66 28.78
N PRO A 106 -16.98 12.14 30.01
CA PRO A 106 -15.66 11.74 30.54
C PRO A 106 -14.93 10.72 29.67
N GLU A 107 -15.64 9.73 29.10
CA GLU A 107 -15.04 8.73 28.22
C GLU A 107 -14.54 9.31 26.89
N LEU A 108 -15.24 10.30 26.32
CA LEU A 108 -14.81 10.98 25.09
C LEU A 108 -13.66 11.94 25.38
N TYR A 109 -13.70 12.62 26.52
CA TYR A 109 -12.60 13.45 26.99
C TYR A 109 -11.31 12.62 27.15
N GLU A 110 -11.37 11.46 27.80
CA GLU A 110 -10.21 10.56 27.93
C GLU A 110 -9.67 10.12 26.56
N LYS A 111 -10.56 9.77 25.61
CA LYS A 111 -10.16 9.44 24.23
C LYS A 111 -9.49 10.62 23.52
N TYR A 112 -10.02 11.83 23.67
CA TYR A 112 -9.46 13.04 23.09
C TYR A 112 -8.06 13.33 23.65
N ILE A 113 -7.89 13.28 24.97
CA ILE A 113 -6.59 13.49 25.60
C ILE A 113 -5.58 12.45 25.13
N ALA A 114 -5.96 11.16 25.10
CA ALA A 114 -5.09 10.10 24.63
C ALA A 114 -4.70 10.26 23.15
N ALA A 115 -5.65 10.63 22.28
CA ALA A 115 -5.37 10.90 20.86
C ALA A 115 -4.44 12.12 20.69
N ARG A 116 -4.65 13.18 21.47
CA ARG A 116 -3.81 14.37 21.46
C ARG A 116 -2.38 14.05 21.88
N GLU A 117 -2.20 13.37 23.01
CA GLU A 117 -0.88 12.95 23.50
C GLU A 117 -0.17 12.04 22.49
N ALA A 118 -0.88 11.08 21.89
CA ALA A 118 -0.31 10.19 20.89
C ALA A 118 0.12 10.94 19.60
N SER A 119 -0.69 11.90 19.14
CA SER A 119 -0.35 12.75 17.99
C SER A 119 0.79 13.73 18.29
N GLU A 120 0.92 14.23 19.51
CA GLU A 120 2.03 15.09 19.94
C GLU A 120 3.34 14.31 20.03
N ALA A 121 3.29 13.06 20.50
CA ALA A 121 4.44 12.17 20.54
C ALA A 121 4.89 11.71 19.15
N ASN A 122 3.99 11.71 18.16
CA ASN A 122 4.24 11.27 16.79
C ASN A 122 3.78 12.33 15.79
N PRO A 123 4.47 13.47 15.73
CA PRO A 123 3.97 14.67 15.06
C PRO A 123 3.87 14.49 13.55
N MET A 124 2.72 14.89 13.01
CA MET A 124 2.51 15.07 11.58
C MET A 124 2.71 16.55 11.22
N SER A 125 3.47 16.84 10.17
CA SER A 125 3.79 18.23 9.78
C SER A 125 2.55 18.99 9.34
N GLU A 126 2.54 20.33 9.47
CA GLU A 126 1.44 21.17 8.99
C GLU A 126 1.19 21.02 7.49
N SER A 127 2.24 20.77 6.70
CA SER A 127 2.13 20.47 5.28
C SER A 127 1.41 19.15 5.03
N ALA A 128 1.76 18.10 5.79
CA ALA A 128 1.07 16.82 5.72
C ALA A 128 -0.40 16.93 6.16
N LYS A 129 -0.72 17.72 7.19
CA LYS A 129 -2.12 17.95 7.63
C LYS A 129 -2.96 18.61 6.54
N ARG A 130 -2.45 19.65 5.87
CA ARG A 130 -3.12 20.23 4.70
C ARG A 130 -3.21 19.24 3.54
N GLY A 131 -2.17 18.44 3.34
CA GLY A 131 -2.13 17.39 2.33
C GLY A 131 -3.19 16.33 2.54
N ARG A 132 -3.40 15.92 3.80
CA ARG A 132 -4.47 15.02 4.22
C ARG A 132 -5.83 15.62 3.87
N GLU A 133 -6.12 16.85 4.29
CA GLU A 133 -7.40 17.49 3.95
C GLU A 133 -7.64 17.54 2.44
N LEU A 134 -6.59 17.88 1.68
CA LEU A 134 -6.65 17.91 0.23
C LEU A 134 -6.88 16.52 -0.38
N PHE A 135 -6.16 15.49 0.09
CA PHE A 135 -6.25 14.11 -0.38
C PHE A 135 -7.67 13.54 -0.24
N PHE A 136 -8.31 13.82 0.90
CA PHE A 136 -9.68 13.40 1.20
C PHE A 136 -10.76 14.34 0.63
N SER A 137 -10.38 15.43 -0.03
CA SER A 137 -11.31 16.38 -0.64
C SER A 137 -11.72 15.98 -2.06
N GLN A 138 -12.83 16.55 -2.53
CA GLN A 138 -13.26 16.46 -3.94
C GLN A 138 -12.33 17.22 -4.91
N LYS A 139 -11.51 18.15 -4.40
CA LYS A 139 -10.56 18.93 -5.23
C LYS A 139 -9.49 18.00 -5.82
N ALA A 140 -8.84 17.18 -4.97
CA ALA A 140 -7.85 16.21 -5.44
C ALA A 140 -8.50 14.86 -5.83
N GLY A 141 -9.52 14.41 -5.09
CA GLY A 141 -10.27 13.20 -5.42
C GLY A 141 -9.46 11.89 -5.31
N CYS A 142 -8.34 11.88 -4.59
CA CYS A 142 -7.46 10.71 -4.45
C CYS A 142 -8.18 9.51 -3.83
N THR A 143 -9.17 9.77 -2.97
CA THR A 143 -10.05 8.78 -2.35
C THR A 143 -11.06 8.12 -3.30
N ALA A 144 -11.06 8.46 -4.58
CA ALA A 144 -11.77 7.64 -5.57
C ALA A 144 -11.19 6.21 -5.67
N CYS A 145 -9.87 6.06 -5.42
CA CYS A 145 -9.18 4.78 -5.46
C CYS A 145 -8.39 4.48 -4.17
N HIS A 146 -7.89 5.49 -3.46
CA HIS A 146 -7.10 5.28 -2.24
C HIS A 146 -7.94 5.45 -0.98
N VAL A 147 -8.54 4.34 -0.52
CA VAL A 147 -9.52 4.33 0.58
C VAL A 147 -9.20 3.31 1.67
N GLY A 148 -9.90 3.44 2.80
CA GLY A 148 -9.83 2.47 3.87
C GLY A 148 -8.47 2.45 4.60
N PRO A 149 -8.24 1.44 5.45
CA PRO A 149 -7.07 1.41 6.34
C PRO A 149 -5.73 1.30 5.60
N ASN A 150 -5.71 0.68 4.42
CA ASN A 150 -4.52 0.55 3.58
C ASN A 150 -4.44 1.64 2.50
N LEU A 151 -5.35 2.61 2.45
CA LEU A 151 -5.35 3.68 1.44
C LEU A 151 -5.27 3.11 0.01
N THR A 152 -6.08 2.09 -0.27
CA THR A 152 -6.25 1.43 -1.57
C THR A 152 -7.60 0.72 -1.61
N ASP A 153 -8.24 0.73 -2.78
CA ASP A 153 -9.46 -0.03 -3.06
C ASP A 153 -9.17 -1.45 -3.57
N GLU A 154 -7.90 -1.78 -3.81
CA GLU A 154 -7.43 -3.05 -4.41
C GLU A 154 -8.06 -3.36 -5.78
N LYS A 155 -8.59 -2.34 -6.48
CA LYS A 155 -9.17 -2.45 -7.83
C LYS A 155 -8.18 -2.00 -8.88
N TYR A 156 -8.59 -2.12 -10.14
CA TYR A 156 -7.75 -1.87 -11.30
C TYR A 156 -8.21 -0.63 -12.05
N HIS A 157 -7.27 0.27 -12.30
CA HIS A 157 -7.53 1.56 -12.93
C HIS A 157 -6.45 1.87 -13.95
N ASN A 158 -6.84 2.51 -15.05
CA ASN A 158 -5.92 2.92 -16.10
C ASN A 158 -5.58 4.40 -15.91
N LEU A 159 -4.30 4.68 -15.67
CA LEU A 159 -3.73 6.03 -15.49
C LEU A 159 -3.06 6.58 -16.76
N GLY A 160 -3.03 5.78 -17.83
CA GLY A 160 -2.36 6.07 -19.09
C GLY A 160 -0.84 5.88 -19.07
N VAL A 161 -0.27 5.38 -17.98
CA VAL A 161 1.18 5.17 -17.84
C VAL A 161 1.64 4.12 -18.87
N GLY A 162 2.63 4.46 -19.70
CA GLY A 162 3.22 3.56 -20.70
C GLY A 162 2.36 3.26 -21.93
N MET A 163 1.12 3.76 -22.01
CA MET A 163 0.16 3.39 -23.06
C MET A 163 0.46 3.97 -24.45
N ASP A 164 1.39 4.91 -24.55
CA ASP A 164 1.89 5.49 -25.80
C ASP A 164 3.13 4.79 -26.37
N ALA A 165 3.67 3.81 -25.66
CA ALA A 165 4.74 2.96 -26.17
C ALA A 165 4.29 2.16 -27.40
N ALA A 166 5.25 1.76 -28.24
CA ALA A 166 4.96 0.93 -29.41
C ALA A 166 4.38 -0.45 -29.03
N GLU A 167 4.86 -1.00 -27.91
CA GLU A 167 4.38 -2.24 -27.30
C GLU A 167 4.07 -1.95 -25.82
N PRO A 168 2.89 -1.39 -25.51
CA PRO A 168 2.54 -1.01 -24.15
C PRO A 168 2.25 -2.24 -23.28
N ASP A 169 2.57 -2.16 -21.99
CA ASP A 169 2.09 -3.13 -21.02
C ASP A 169 0.57 -2.99 -20.89
N LEU A 170 -0.15 -4.06 -21.25
CA LEU A 170 -1.61 -4.06 -21.24
C LEU A 170 -2.21 -4.29 -19.85
N GLY A 171 -1.36 -4.59 -18.86
CA GLY A 171 -1.74 -4.79 -17.48
C GLY A 171 -2.79 -5.89 -17.34
N ARG A 172 -3.87 -5.57 -16.63
CA ARG A 172 -4.94 -6.53 -16.32
C ARG A 172 -5.58 -7.19 -17.55
N PHE A 173 -5.59 -6.55 -18.71
CA PHE A 173 -6.07 -7.17 -19.94
C PHE A 173 -5.34 -8.47 -20.28
N ALA A 174 -4.05 -8.60 -19.95
CA ALA A 174 -3.31 -9.85 -20.18
C ALA A 174 -3.85 -11.03 -19.35
N VAL A 175 -4.58 -10.74 -18.27
CA VAL A 175 -5.21 -11.73 -17.37
C VAL A 175 -6.66 -12.00 -17.77
N THR A 176 -7.42 -10.96 -18.10
CA THR A 176 -8.88 -11.08 -18.32
C THR A 176 -9.31 -11.17 -19.77
N ASN A 177 -8.49 -10.66 -20.69
CA ASN A 177 -8.82 -10.46 -22.10
C ASN A 177 -10.08 -9.57 -22.31
N GLU A 178 -10.43 -8.72 -21.34
CA GLU A 178 -11.56 -7.79 -21.43
C GLU A 178 -11.07 -6.37 -21.78
N GLU A 179 -11.57 -5.78 -22.86
CA GLU A 179 -11.07 -4.49 -23.38
C GLU A 179 -11.09 -3.35 -22.35
N LYS A 180 -12.10 -3.32 -21.46
CA LYS A 180 -12.19 -2.31 -20.39
C LYS A 180 -11.01 -2.34 -19.41
N ASP A 181 -10.29 -3.47 -19.33
CA ASP A 181 -9.14 -3.67 -18.43
C ASP A 181 -7.81 -3.32 -19.12
N ARG A 182 -7.83 -2.89 -20.39
CA ARG A 182 -6.61 -2.52 -21.14
C ARG A 182 -5.92 -1.34 -20.47
N GLY A 183 -4.66 -1.55 -20.09
CA GLY A 183 -3.83 -0.55 -19.41
C GLY A 183 -4.20 -0.33 -17.94
N ALA A 184 -5.10 -1.16 -17.39
CA ALA A 184 -5.51 -1.06 -16.00
C ALA A 184 -4.58 -1.85 -15.09
N PHE A 185 -4.18 -1.23 -13.98
CA PHE A 185 -3.32 -1.82 -12.95
C PHE A 185 -3.91 -1.61 -11.58
N LYS A 186 -3.57 -2.51 -10.65
CA LYS A 186 -4.05 -2.50 -9.28
C LYS A 186 -3.60 -1.23 -8.59
N THR A 187 -4.50 -0.56 -7.87
CA THR A 187 -4.16 0.59 -7.05
C THR A 187 -3.24 0.15 -5.91
N PRO A 188 -2.01 0.68 -5.83
CA PRO A 188 -1.10 0.34 -4.74
C PRO A 188 -1.53 1.04 -3.44
N THR A 189 -1.12 0.48 -2.30
CA THR A 189 -1.25 1.17 -1.01
C THR A 189 -0.39 2.43 -0.95
N ILE A 190 -0.87 3.46 -0.26
CA ILE A 190 -0.05 4.65 0.09
C ILE A 190 0.79 4.40 1.36
N ARG A 191 0.52 3.33 2.11
CA ARG A 191 1.32 2.95 3.28
C ARG A 191 2.77 2.74 2.85
N ASN A 192 3.69 3.45 3.50
CA ASN A 192 5.13 3.39 3.24
C ASN A 192 5.56 3.73 1.80
N VAL A 193 4.71 4.41 1.01
CA VAL A 193 5.01 4.72 -0.39
C VAL A 193 6.27 5.57 -0.55
N ALA A 194 6.61 6.40 0.45
CA ALA A 194 7.85 7.19 0.43
C ALA A 194 9.13 6.35 0.42
N LEU A 195 9.05 5.05 0.72
CA LEU A 195 10.19 4.13 0.78
C LEU A 195 10.30 3.23 -0.47
N THR A 196 9.41 3.37 -1.45
CA THR A 196 9.28 2.42 -2.56
C THR A 196 9.51 3.04 -3.94
N ALA A 197 10.35 4.07 -4.03
CA ALA A 197 10.76 4.62 -5.32
C ALA A 197 11.56 3.58 -6.14
N PRO A 198 11.49 3.60 -7.49
CA PRO A 198 10.65 4.45 -8.33
C PRO A 198 9.17 4.00 -8.34
N TYR A 199 8.30 4.80 -8.93
CA TYR A 199 6.85 4.67 -8.88
C TYR A 199 6.23 4.27 -10.22
N MET A 200 4.94 3.89 -10.15
CA MET A 200 4.16 3.21 -11.19
C MET A 200 4.67 1.80 -11.53
N HIS A 201 3.89 1.06 -12.31
CA HIS A 201 4.23 -0.31 -12.69
C HIS A 201 5.49 -0.39 -13.57
N ASP A 202 5.80 0.67 -14.31
CA ASP A 202 6.95 0.76 -15.22
C ASP A 202 8.17 1.49 -14.61
N GLY A 203 8.05 2.00 -13.39
CA GLY A 203 9.11 2.76 -12.72
C GLY A 203 9.44 4.10 -13.38
N SER A 204 8.54 4.66 -14.20
CA SER A 204 8.81 5.87 -14.98
C SER A 204 8.93 7.14 -14.12
N GLN A 205 8.21 7.24 -13.01
CA GLN A 205 8.30 8.37 -12.06
C GLN A 205 9.31 8.05 -10.97
N LYS A 206 10.27 8.94 -10.73
CA LYS A 206 11.36 8.75 -9.75
C LYS A 206 11.03 9.32 -8.38
N THR A 207 10.09 10.25 -8.30
CA THR A 207 9.74 10.96 -7.07
C THR A 207 8.22 11.01 -6.87
N LEU A 208 7.77 11.13 -5.61
CA LEU A 208 6.35 11.38 -5.32
C LEU A 208 5.86 12.69 -5.94
N ALA A 209 6.72 13.69 -6.08
CA ALA A 209 6.39 14.94 -6.77
C ALA A 209 6.02 14.69 -8.25
N GLU A 210 6.77 13.82 -8.95
CA GLU A 210 6.45 13.43 -10.32
C GLU A 210 5.14 12.63 -10.40
N VAL A 211 4.85 11.78 -9.41
CA VAL A 211 3.57 11.06 -9.30
C VAL A 211 2.41 12.05 -9.17
N VAL A 212 2.51 13.01 -8.23
CA VAL A 212 1.46 14.02 -8.05
C VAL A 212 1.30 14.90 -9.29
N GLU A 213 2.40 15.26 -9.96
CA GLU A 213 2.35 16.00 -11.22
C GLU A 213 1.66 15.22 -12.34
N TRP A 214 1.88 13.90 -12.41
CA TRP A 214 1.20 13.02 -13.37
C TRP A 214 -0.32 13.04 -13.17
N TYR A 215 -0.77 12.88 -11.92
CA TYR A 215 -2.20 12.98 -11.59
C TYR A 215 -2.76 14.38 -11.83
N ALA A 216 -2.01 15.45 -11.52
CA ALA A 216 -2.43 16.82 -11.77
C ALA A 216 -2.71 17.09 -13.25
N LYS A 217 -1.95 16.46 -14.16
CA LYS A 217 -2.16 16.54 -15.61
C LYS A 217 -3.34 15.72 -16.12
N GLY A 218 -3.88 14.81 -15.30
CA GLY A 218 -4.94 13.88 -15.70
C GLY A 218 -4.43 12.66 -16.47
N GLY A 219 -3.20 12.22 -16.20
CA GLY A 219 -2.60 11.06 -16.85
C GLY A 219 -2.40 11.23 -18.37
N HIS A 220 -2.22 10.11 -19.08
CA HIS A 220 -2.14 10.09 -20.55
C HIS A 220 -3.48 9.63 -21.14
N PRO A 221 -4.22 10.50 -21.86
CA PRO A 221 -5.46 10.13 -22.54
C PRO A 221 -5.32 8.90 -23.44
N ASN A 222 -6.23 7.94 -23.25
CA ASN A 222 -6.39 6.76 -24.10
C ASN A 222 -7.85 6.24 -23.99
N PRO A 223 -8.32 5.35 -24.90
CA PRO A 223 -9.72 4.92 -24.93
C PRO A 223 -10.26 4.24 -23.67
N THR A 224 -9.39 3.72 -22.81
CA THR A 224 -9.76 2.97 -21.59
C THR A 224 -9.27 3.67 -20.32
N LEU A 225 -8.90 4.96 -20.40
CA LEU A 225 -8.51 5.76 -19.24
C LEU A 225 -9.64 5.81 -18.21
N SER A 226 -9.32 5.60 -16.93
CA SER A 226 -10.31 5.65 -15.85
C SER A 226 -10.96 7.03 -15.75
N GLU A 227 -12.29 7.09 -15.59
CA GLU A 227 -13.05 8.36 -15.50
C GLU A 227 -12.63 9.25 -14.33
N ALA A 228 -12.13 8.65 -13.25
CA ALA A 228 -11.61 9.38 -12.08
C ALA A 228 -10.31 10.14 -12.39
N VAL A 229 -9.58 9.73 -13.44
CA VAL A 229 -8.34 10.37 -13.87
C VAL A 229 -8.68 11.56 -14.75
N ARG A 230 -8.58 12.75 -14.17
CA ARG A 230 -8.89 14.03 -14.81
C ARG A 230 -7.86 15.06 -14.41
N LYS A 231 -7.73 16.13 -15.21
CA LYS A 231 -6.90 17.27 -14.84
C LYS A 231 -7.35 17.85 -13.50
N LEU A 232 -6.40 18.08 -12.60
CA LEU A 232 -6.63 18.67 -11.29
C LEU A 232 -6.04 20.08 -11.25
N ASP A 233 -6.78 21.02 -10.67
CA ASP A 233 -6.31 22.39 -10.45
C ASP A 233 -5.57 22.45 -9.11
N LEU A 234 -4.32 21.96 -9.12
CA LEU A 234 -3.43 21.93 -7.96
C LEU A 234 -2.33 22.99 -8.12
N THR A 235 -2.24 23.86 -7.12
CA THR A 235 -1.10 24.78 -6.96
C THR A 235 0.16 24.02 -6.56
N ASP A 236 1.33 24.65 -6.64
CA ASP A 236 2.58 24.01 -6.19
C ASP A 236 2.55 23.68 -4.70
N GLN A 237 1.86 24.49 -3.88
CA GLN A 237 1.64 24.20 -2.47
C GLN A 237 0.76 22.97 -2.26
N ASP A 238 -0.34 22.85 -3.03
CA ASP A 238 -1.21 21.67 -2.99
C ASP A 238 -0.41 20.39 -3.28
N LYS A 239 0.47 20.43 -4.28
CA LYS A 239 1.30 19.27 -4.66
C LYS A 239 2.30 18.92 -3.57
N ALA A 240 2.99 19.92 -3.01
CA ALA A 240 3.92 19.70 -1.91
C ALA A 240 3.23 19.14 -0.66
N ASP A 241 2.03 19.64 -0.33
CA ASP A 241 1.24 19.16 0.79
C ASP A 241 0.80 17.70 0.58
N LEU A 242 0.35 17.32 -0.63
CA LEU A 242 0.04 15.92 -0.96
C LEU A 242 1.25 14.98 -0.80
N VAL A 243 2.44 15.42 -1.22
CA VAL A 243 3.68 14.66 -1.02
C VAL A 243 3.96 14.48 0.47
N ALA A 244 3.88 15.55 1.26
CA ALA A 244 4.09 15.49 2.70
C ALA A 244 3.09 14.55 3.40
N PHE A 245 1.85 14.49 2.92
CA PHE A 245 0.86 13.54 3.44
C PHE A 245 1.23 12.08 3.14
N MET A 246 1.66 11.79 1.91
CA MET A 246 2.13 10.45 1.55
C MET A 246 3.36 10.03 2.36
N GLU A 247 4.26 10.97 2.67
CA GLU A 247 5.39 10.72 3.58
C GLU A 247 4.92 10.40 5.02
N ALA A 248 3.90 11.11 5.52
CA ALA A 248 3.29 10.86 6.83
C ALA A 248 2.52 9.52 6.93
N CYS A 249 2.34 8.81 5.81
CA CYS A 249 1.79 7.45 5.76
C CYS A 249 2.87 6.36 5.94
N THR A 250 4.09 6.73 6.33
CA THR A 250 5.20 5.80 6.60
C THR A 250 5.23 5.37 8.05
N GLY A 251 5.07 4.07 8.30
CA GLY A 251 5.17 3.44 9.61
C GLY A 251 6.46 2.63 9.77
N GLU A 252 6.74 2.17 10.98
CA GLU A 252 7.93 1.35 11.24
C GLU A 252 7.70 -0.10 10.82
N PHE A 253 8.70 -0.71 10.18
CA PHE A 253 8.68 -2.15 9.93
C PHE A 253 8.96 -2.93 11.21
N PRO A 254 8.35 -4.10 11.41
CA PRO A 254 8.73 -4.98 12.52
C PRO A 254 10.22 -5.34 12.41
N PRO A 255 10.93 -5.50 13.54
CA PRO A 255 12.30 -5.96 13.52
C PRO A 255 12.36 -7.37 12.92
N MET A 256 13.20 -7.56 11.91
CA MET A 256 13.36 -8.82 11.23
C MET A 256 14.72 -9.44 11.58
N GLU A 257 14.69 -10.62 12.18
CA GLU A 257 15.90 -11.40 12.44
C GLU A 257 16.45 -11.96 11.13
N THR A 258 17.68 -11.56 10.78
CA THR A 258 18.39 -12.01 9.57
C THR A 258 19.41 -13.11 9.86
N GLY A 259 19.19 -13.85 10.96
CA GLY A 259 20.07 -14.89 11.45
C GLY A 259 20.35 -16.02 10.46
N ARG A 260 21.25 -16.93 10.85
CA ARG A 260 21.71 -18.04 10.01
C ARG A 260 20.55 -18.95 9.58
N LEU A 261 20.51 -19.29 8.29
CA LEU A 261 19.60 -20.30 7.77
C LEU A 261 19.84 -21.66 8.46
N PRO A 262 18.81 -22.52 8.60
CA PRO A 262 18.99 -23.89 9.10
C PRO A 262 20.06 -24.65 8.29
N GLU A 263 20.90 -25.41 8.98
CA GLU A 263 21.87 -26.35 8.39
C GLU A 263 21.25 -27.76 8.24
#